data_AF-D9QTR8-F1
#
_entry.id   AF-D9QTR8-F1
#
_cell.length_a   1.000
_cell.length_b   1.000
_cell.length_c   1.000
_cell.angle_alpha   90.00
_cell.angle_beta   90.00
_cell.angle_gamma   90.00
#
_symmetry.space_group_name_H-M   'P 1'
#
loop_
_entity.id
_entity.type
_entity.pdbx_description
1 polymer ?
#
loop_
_entity_poly.entity_id
_entity_poly.type
_entity_poly.pdbx_seq_one_letter_code
_entity_poly.pdbx_strand_id
1 'polypeptide(L)'
;MRIKKYILTSSTLLAILGVLMEINLFEMMGLNFSTTEITLLLFVFTCLFFLNIKKVINEICNLIKEERLLILLIVSSITVLILSTLFSQLFTEALKGDLRLLICLVFGVLFSYLWKNDIVYKDVIKKVLFGLIFVYVFLALFQYLYSPLNKLMVNIFAGGNLHYAVGLPRVTGTMVHPNLFGWFLLIGLVFGLNDMKLKTYIKKYPLLGLLFVSLVSLALVFVQSRNVWLVFILAMVSTIILSEFKHIKIFAFIGCIAILVFIFLLCPNRFDISKQINAAYSQVIQYASHAFSTKNKDKNVLLSFDRLIIKNVKSNGNLKNKKTELSKGFVVNSNVIELDEKFGPIKYRGYSLDKGYLNLLFSTNKNLSSKNAFWIHAKRKGKQKNLDLPFSYQIIQNDKYTLQIPIAALSRGVYDVKIGVWKPDKNKCLTINGFQDKSNWNSKSSRITLWKAAIKMGLTHPLTGVGRGVFKKVFPNYVFTDVNKNWLKRNKGVFQAHNIYLSWFSEFGILGFVVILSFVLYIIYKTSLLTSLKIVPMWIVIFGSGVLDDHSHGYLFVILSIMFSYIIFEQYNNKQNGEWVDDESKSSNCT
;
A
#
# COMPACT_ATOMS: atom_id res chain seq x y z
N MET A 1 26.03 6.15 35.81
CA MET A 1 26.08 6.55 34.39
C MET A 1 25.84 5.39 33.41
N ARG A 2 26.54 4.24 33.55
CA ARG A 2 26.38 3.07 32.64
C ARG A 2 24.95 2.52 32.56
N ILE A 3 24.29 2.27 33.69
CA ILE A 3 22.91 1.75 33.74
C ILE A 3 21.95 2.64 32.93
N LYS A 4 22.02 3.96 33.12
CA LYS A 4 21.22 4.94 32.36
C LYS A 4 21.43 4.81 30.84
N LYS A 5 22.70 4.68 30.40
CA LYS A 5 23.05 4.50 28.99
C LYS A 5 22.49 3.20 28.42
N TYR A 6 22.49 2.11 29.18
CA TYR A 6 21.82 0.85 28.78
C TYR A 6 20.31 1.04 28.64
N ILE A 7 19.64 1.62 29.63
CA ILE A 7 18.19 1.80 29.61
C ILE A 7 17.75 2.66 28.42
N LEU A 8 18.42 3.78 28.18
CA LEU A 8 18.14 4.67 27.04
C LEU A 8 18.45 4.00 25.69
N THR A 9 19.48 3.16 25.62
CA THR A 9 19.78 2.38 24.42
C THR A 9 18.65 1.37 24.16
N SER A 10 18.23 0.62 25.19
CA SER A 10 17.16 -0.37 25.08
C SER A 10 15.82 0.26 24.69
N SER A 11 15.46 1.41 25.27
CA SER A 11 14.23 2.12 24.90
C SER A 11 14.29 2.65 23.45
N THR A 12 15.47 3.11 22.99
CA THR A 12 15.69 3.49 21.59
C THR A 12 15.47 2.30 20.64
N LEU A 13 16.04 1.15 20.98
CA LEU A 13 15.87 -0.07 20.18
C LEU A 13 14.42 -0.55 20.15
N LEU A 14 13.72 -0.47 21.28
CA LEU A 14 12.30 -0.82 21.37
C LEU A 14 11.43 0.13 20.54
N ALA A 15 11.73 1.43 20.53
CA ALA A 15 11.09 2.40 19.65
C ALA A 15 11.29 2.03 18.17
N ILE A 16 12.53 1.76 17.75
CA ILE A 16 12.85 1.32 16.38
C ILE A 16 12.08 0.03 16.02
N LEU A 17 12.04 -0.96 16.90
CA LEU A 17 11.31 -2.21 16.65
C LEU A 17 9.80 -1.99 16.55
N GLY A 18 9.20 -1.18 17.43
CA GLY A 18 7.77 -0.88 17.37
C GLY A 18 7.38 -0.09 16.11
N VAL A 19 8.30 0.74 15.62
CA VAL A 19 8.22 1.46 14.34
C VAL A 19 8.26 0.50 13.14
N LEU A 20 9.09 -0.56 13.18
CA LEU A 20 9.20 -1.53 12.07
C LEU A 20 8.10 -2.60 12.04
N MET A 21 7.45 -2.89 13.17
CA MET A 21 6.42 -3.94 13.26
C MET A 21 4.99 -3.42 13.16
N GLU A 22 4.72 -2.14 13.43
CA GLU A 22 3.39 -1.49 13.40
C GLU A 22 2.18 -2.45 13.48
N ILE A 23 1.92 -2.99 14.67
CA ILE A 23 0.75 -3.84 14.95
C ILE A 23 -0.29 -3.00 15.68
N ASN A 24 -1.53 -2.98 15.20
CA ASN A 24 -2.64 -2.39 15.96
C ASN A 24 -2.91 -3.25 17.20
N LEU A 25 -2.77 -2.67 18.40
CA LEU A 25 -2.88 -3.41 19.66
C LEU A 25 -4.32 -3.37 20.19
N PHE A 26 -4.86 -2.17 20.39
CA PHE A 26 -6.22 -1.98 20.89
C PHE A 26 -6.81 -0.64 20.47
N GLU A 27 -8.14 -0.57 20.46
CA GLU A 27 -8.90 0.67 20.28
C GLU A 27 -9.45 1.12 21.63
N MET A 28 -9.10 2.33 22.08
CA MET A 28 -9.60 2.92 23.33
C MET A 28 -10.21 4.27 23.03
N MET A 29 -11.51 4.46 23.31
CA MET A 29 -12.24 5.71 23.07
C MET A 29 -12.12 6.23 21.61
N GLY A 30 -12.06 5.32 20.63
CA GLY A 30 -11.88 5.67 19.21
C GLY A 30 -10.43 5.98 18.80
N LEU A 31 -9.48 5.94 19.74
CA LEU A 31 -8.05 6.00 19.46
C LEU A 31 -7.50 4.58 19.27
N ASN A 32 -6.94 4.33 18.09
CA ASN A 32 -6.27 3.06 17.81
C ASN A 32 -4.80 3.26 18.16
N PHE A 33 -4.34 2.55 19.18
CA PHE A 33 -2.94 2.50 19.55
C PHE A 33 -2.29 1.32 18.85
N SER A 34 -1.25 1.59 18.07
CA SER A 34 -0.36 0.57 17.53
C SER A 34 0.87 0.42 18.40
N THR A 35 1.65 -0.62 18.14
CA THR A 35 2.97 -0.81 18.76
C THR A 35 3.86 0.41 18.56
N THR A 36 3.75 1.12 17.45
CA THR A 36 4.57 2.29 17.16
C THR A 36 4.30 3.43 18.13
N GLU A 37 3.04 3.80 18.39
CA GLU A 37 2.76 4.89 19.34
C GLU A 37 3.17 4.52 20.76
N ILE A 38 2.91 3.28 21.18
CA ILE A 38 3.25 2.85 22.55
C ILE A 38 4.76 2.85 22.76
N THR A 39 5.55 2.31 21.84
CA THR A 39 7.00 2.26 22.01
C THR A 39 7.66 3.64 21.89
N LEU A 40 7.14 4.52 21.03
CA LEU A 40 7.60 5.91 20.95
C LEU A 40 7.28 6.69 22.23
N LEU A 41 6.06 6.56 22.77
CA LEU A 41 5.68 7.18 24.04
C LEU A 41 6.54 6.66 25.19
N LEU A 42 6.75 5.34 25.28
CA LEU A 42 7.62 4.73 26.28
C LEU A 42 9.05 5.25 26.19
N PHE A 43 9.58 5.42 24.97
CA PHE A 43 10.89 6.05 24.78
C PHE A 43 10.91 7.50 25.28
N VAL A 44 9.90 8.31 24.94
CA VAL A 44 9.80 9.70 25.41
C VAL A 44 9.74 9.74 26.94
N PHE A 45 8.90 8.92 27.58
CA PHE A 45 8.83 8.84 29.04
C PHE A 45 10.16 8.40 29.67
N THR A 46 10.84 7.43 29.08
CA THR A 46 12.17 6.98 29.54
C THR A 46 13.18 8.14 29.44
N CYS A 47 13.13 8.92 28.37
CA CYS A 47 13.98 10.11 28.23
C CYS A 47 13.66 11.15 29.31
N LEU A 48 12.38 11.45 29.54
CA LEU A 48 11.95 12.42 30.56
C LEU A 48 12.39 11.98 31.98
N PHE A 49 12.32 10.68 32.28
CA PHE A 49 12.71 10.14 33.59
C PHE A 49 14.22 10.18 33.82
N PHE A 50 15.01 9.77 32.84
CA PHE A 50 16.46 9.61 33.02
C PHE A 50 17.26 10.86 32.67
N LEU A 51 16.79 11.70 31.75
CA LEU A 51 17.49 12.91 31.36
C LEU A 51 17.17 14.05 32.33
N ASN A 52 18.17 14.88 32.61
CA ASN A 52 17.90 16.15 33.29
C ASN A 52 17.17 17.04 32.27
N ILE A 53 15.84 17.06 32.34
CA ILE A 53 14.98 17.78 31.38
C ILE A 53 15.40 19.25 31.28
N LYS A 54 15.78 19.90 32.39
CA LYS A 54 16.27 21.29 32.36
C LYS A 54 17.54 21.42 31.50
N LYS A 55 18.48 20.47 31.60
CA LYS A 55 19.68 20.43 30.75
C LYS A 55 19.32 20.17 29.28
N VAL A 56 18.45 19.20 29.01
CA VAL A 56 18.00 18.88 27.64
C VAL A 56 17.31 20.08 27.01
N ILE A 57 16.36 20.71 27.72
CA ILE A 57 15.67 21.92 27.30
C ILE A 57 16.67 23.04 27.08
N ASN A 58 17.62 23.26 27.98
CA ASN A 58 18.63 24.31 27.80
C ASN A 58 19.51 24.06 26.57
N GLU A 59 19.97 22.83 26.33
CA GLU A 59 20.74 22.49 25.14
C GLU A 59 19.90 22.62 23.86
N ILE A 60 18.67 22.13 23.86
CA ILE A 60 17.73 22.30 22.74
C ILE A 60 17.47 23.80 22.51
N CYS A 61 17.21 24.58 23.56
CA CYS A 61 17.01 26.02 23.49
C CYS A 61 18.27 26.76 23.00
N ASN A 62 19.47 26.31 23.35
CA ASN A 62 20.72 26.88 22.85
C ASN A 62 20.90 26.57 21.35
N LEU A 63 20.68 25.32 20.93
CA LEU A 63 20.66 24.94 19.51
C LEU A 63 19.62 25.73 18.72
N ILE A 64 18.44 25.92 19.31
CA ILE A 64 17.34 26.74 18.79
C ILE A 64 17.78 28.21 18.68
N LYS A 65 18.38 28.79 19.73
CA LYS A 65 18.84 30.19 19.76
C LYS A 65 19.90 30.49 18.69
N GLU A 66 20.80 29.55 18.46
CA GLU A 66 21.82 29.65 17.41
C GLU A 66 21.20 29.59 16.01
N GLU A 67 20.11 28.82 15.84
CA GLU A 67 19.46 28.57 14.55
C GLU A 67 18.05 29.18 14.51
N ARG A 68 17.96 30.52 14.46
CA ARG A 68 16.67 31.27 14.43
C ARG A 68 15.67 30.72 13.39
N LEU A 69 16.17 30.31 12.23
CA LEU A 69 15.35 29.73 11.16
C LEU A 69 14.71 28.40 11.56
N LEU A 70 15.45 27.54 12.28
CA LEU A 70 14.92 26.26 12.77
C LEU A 70 13.79 26.49 13.79
N ILE A 71 13.93 27.48 14.69
CA ILE A 71 12.85 27.85 15.62
C ILE A 71 11.58 28.21 14.84
N LEU A 72 11.72 29.11 13.87
CA LEU A 72 10.61 29.60 13.06
C LEU A 72 9.91 28.44 12.36
N LEU A 73 10.68 27.49 11.80
CA LEU A 73 10.13 26.32 11.12
C LEU A 73 9.44 25.34 12.09
N ILE A 74 9.98 25.12 13.30
CA ILE A 74 9.34 24.26 14.31
C ILE A 74 8.03 24.90 14.80
N VAL A 75 8.05 26.18 15.18
CA VAL A 75 6.87 26.90 15.68
C VAL A 75 5.79 26.98 14.61
N SER A 76 6.16 27.29 13.37
CA SER A 76 5.20 27.31 12.25
C SER A 76 4.65 25.91 11.96
N SER A 77 5.47 24.85 12.05
CA SER A 77 5.00 23.47 11.88
C SER A 77 3.97 23.10 12.95
N ILE A 78 4.25 23.38 14.24
CA ILE A 78 3.30 23.13 15.33
C ILE A 78 2.02 23.93 15.12
N THR A 79 2.13 25.20 14.72
CA THR A 79 0.99 26.07 14.43
C THR A 79 0.13 25.49 13.31
N VAL A 80 0.74 25.02 12.22
CA VAL A 80 0.05 24.35 11.11
C VAL A 80 -0.68 23.10 11.59
N LEU A 81 -0.08 22.26 12.43
CA LEU A 81 -0.74 21.07 12.97
C LEU A 81 -1.97 21.44 13.80
N ILE A 82 -1.85 22.45 14.67
CA ILE A 82 -2.98 22.95 15.46
C ILE A 82 -4.09 23.48 14.56
N LEU A 83 -3.76 24.31 13.56
CA LEU A 83 -4.75 24.88 12.63
C LEU A 83 -5.41 23.79 11.77
N SER A 84 -4.64 22.84 11.24
CA SER A 84 -5.14 21.68 10.50
C SER A 84 -6.17 20.89 11.31
N THR A 85 -5.87 20.64 12.59
CA THR A 85 -6.80 19.96 13.49
C THR A 85 -8.06 20.79 13.77
N LEU A 86 -7.91 22.07 14.11
CA LEU A 86 -9.03 22.95 14.49
C LEU A 86 -10.03 23.17 13.34
N PHE A 87 -9.54 23.29 12.11
CA PHE A 87 -10.36 23.55 10.92
C PHE A 87 -10.76 22.27 10.15
N SER A 88 -10.39 21.10 10.67
CA SER A 88 -10.77 19.82 10.06
C SER A 88 -12.25 19.52 10.23
N GLN A 89 -12.89 19.02 9.16
CA GLN A 89 -14.25 18.49 9.20
C GLN A 89 -14.39 17.24 10.11
N LEU A 90 -13.27 16.57 10.37
CA LEU A 90 -13.19 15.35 11.19
C LEU A 90 -12.11 15.54 12.27
N PHE A 91 -12.41 16.44 13.22
CA PHE A 91 -11.51 16.87 14.30
C PHE A 91 -10.75 15.73 14.97
N THR A 92 -11.43 14.67 15.42
CA THR A 92 -10.80 13.56 16.16
C THR A 92 -9.77 12.80 15.32
N GLU A 93 -10.01 12.63 14.03
CA GLU A 93 -9.05 11.95 13.14
C GLU A 93 -7.86 12.83 12.82
N ALA A 94 -8.10 14.14 12.59
CA ALA A 94 -7.05 15.13 12.41
C ALA A 94 -6.14 15.21 13.64
N LEU A 95 -6.74 15.36 14.82
CA LEU A 95 -6.01 15.40 16.09
C LEU A 95 -5.16 14.14 16.29
N LYS A 96 -5.72 12.96 16.01
CA LYS A 96 -4.99 11.69 16.10
C LYS A 96 -3.81 11.65 15.12
N GLY A 97 -4.02 12.09 13.87
CA GLY A 97 -2.97 12.16 12.86
C GLY A 97 -1.85 13.12 13.24
N ASP A 98 -2.20 14.29 13.77
CA ASP A 98 -1.28 15.35 14.16
C ASP A 98 -0.51 15.00 15.44
N LEU A 99 -1.16 14.41 16.45
CA LEU A 99 -0.49 13.90 17.65
C LEU A 99 0.54 12.81 17.34
N ARG A 100 0.22 11.90 16.42
CA ARG A 100 1.18 10.87 15.96
C ARG A 100 2.40 11.53 15.33
N LEU A 101 2.20 12.49 14.43
CA LEU A 101 3.31 13.22 13.80
C LEU A 101 4.16 13.97 14.84
N LEU A 102 3.52 14.62 15.81
CA LEU A 102 4.21 15.33 16.90
C LEU A 102 5.08 14.39 17.74
N ILE A 103 4.56 13.23 18.16
CA ILE A 103 5.33 12.23 18.91
C ILE A 103 6.56 11.78 18.12
N CYS A 104 6.41 11.61 16.80
CA CYS A 104 7.49 11.21 15.92
C CYS A 104 8.57 12.30 15.77
N LEU A 105 8.17 13.57 15.71
CA LEU A 105 9.10 14.71 15.71
C LEU A 105 9.86 14.81 17.04
N VAL A 106 9.15 14.66 18.18
CA VAL A 106 9.76 14.65 19.52
C VAL A 106 10.76 13.50 19.64
N PHE A 107 10.40 12.31 19.16
CA PHE A 107 11.31 11.18 19.09
C PHE A 107 12.57 11.52 18.28
N GLY A 108 12.42 12.09 17.09
CA GLY A 108 13.55 12.47 16.23
C GLY A 108 14.52 13.44 16.93
N VAL A 109 13.98 14.48 17.58
CA VAL A 109 14.80 15.46 18.32
C VAL A 109 15.52 14.82 19.51
N LEU A 110 14.80 14.04 20.33
CA LEU A 110 15.40 13.36 21.47
C LEU A 110 16.43 12.32 21.04
N PHE A 111 16.17 11.57 19.97
CA PHE A 111 17.13 10.64 19.39
C PHE A 111 18.40 11.36 18.95
N SER A 112 18.28 12.45 18.19
CA SER A 112 19.43 13.25 17.75
C SER A 112 20.22 13.80 18.95
N TYR A 113 19.54 14.27 20.00
CA TYR A 113 20.18 14.71 21.24
C TYR A 113 20.96 13.59 21.94
N LEU A 114 20.31 12.43 22.13
CA LEU A 114 20.93 11.26 22.76
C LEU A 114 22.14 10.77 21.96
N TRP A 115 22.02 10.82 20.63
CA TRP A 115 23.07 10.45 19.70
C TRP A 115 24.25 11.43 19.77
N LYS A 116 24.01 12.74 19.65
CA LYS A 116 25.05 13.78 19.68
C LYS A 116 25.90 13.71 20.94
N ASN A 117 25.25 13.54 22.09
CA ASN A 117 25.88 13.61 23.41
C ASN A 117 26.42 12.26 23.93
N ASP A 118 26.52 11.24 23.06
CA ASP A 118 26.98 9.89 23.41
C ASP A 118 26.26 9.25 24.61
N ILE A 119 24.99 9.62 24.81
CA ILE A 119 24.15 9.13 25.92
C ILE A 119 23.64 7.71 25.64
N VAL A 120 23.70 7.25 24.38
CA VAL A 120 23.34 5.89 23.94
C VAL A 120 24.56 5.14 23.39
N TYR A 121 24.53 3.81 23.40
CA TYR A 121 25.59 2.99 22.81
C TYR A 121 25.44 2.95 21.27
N LYS A 122 26.03 3.93 20.57
CA LYS A 122 25.99 4.07 19.10
C LYS A 122 26.32 2.77 18.37
N ASP A 123 27.39 2.09 18.77
CA ASP A 123 27.81 0.83 18.15
C ASP A 123 26.78 -0.30 18.29
N VAL A 124 26.08 -0.37 19.44
CA VAL A 124 25.00 -1.35 19.65
C VAL A 124 23.83 -1.03 18.72
N ILE A 125 23.42 0.23 18.63
CA ILE A 125 22.33 0.66 17.74
C ILE A 125 22.68 0.35 16.28
N LYS A 126 23.89 0.68 15.80
CA LYS A 126 24.33 0.37 14.44
C LYS A 126 24.30 -1.14 14.17
N LYS A 127 24.86 -1.95 15.07
CA LYS A 127 24.85 -3.42 14.96
C LYS A 127 23.43 -3.98 14.88
N VAL A 128 22.51 -3.48 15.71
CA VAL A 128 21.10 -3.90 15.67
C VAL A 128 20.43 -3.47 14.36
N LEU A 129 20.64 -2.25 13.89
CA LEU A 129 20.10 -1.79 12.60
C LEU A 129 20.61 -2.66 11.44
N PHE A 130 21.89 -3.00 11.40
CA PHE A 130 22.45 -3.94 10.42
C PHE A 130 21.84 -5.33 10.55
N GLY A 131 21.78 -5.86 11.78
CA GLY A 131 21.16 -7.16 12.05
C GLY A 131 19.70 -7.21 11.57
N LEU A 132 18.94 -6.14 11.80
CA LEU A 132 17.57 -6.02 11.31
C LEU A 132 17.52 -6.07 9.78
N ILE A 133 18.35 -5.31 9.07
CA ILE A 133 18.41 -5.36 7.59
C ILE A 133 18.62 -6.80 7.11
N PHE A 134 19.55 -7.56 7.71
CA PHE A 134 19.76 -8.97 7.38
C PHE A 134 18.55 -9.83 7.68
N VAL A 135 17.95 -9.71 8.88
CA VAL A 135 16.73 -10.43 9.25
C VAL A 135 15.61 -10.18 8.24
N TYR A 136 15.44 -8.94 7.80
CA TYR A 136 14.43 -8.56 6.82
C TYR A 136 14.71 -9.08 5.42
N VAL A 137 15.98 -9.15 5.00
CA VAL A 137 16.38 -9.80 3.75
C VAL A 137 16.02 -11.30 3.77
N PHE A 138 16.34 -12.00 4.86
CA PHE A 138 15.94 -13.41 5.00
C PHE A 138 14.43 -13.57 5.07
N LEU A 139 13.73 -12.72 5.84
CA LEU A 139 12.28 -12.72 5.92
C LEU A 139 11.64 -12.53 4.54
N ALA A 140 12.22 -11.67 3.69
CA ALA A 140 11.77 -11.48 2.32
C ALA A 140 11.89 -12.76 1.48
N LEU A 141 13.05 -13.42 1.56
CA LEU A 141 13.29 -14.68 0.89
C LEU A 141 12.31 -15.76 1.37
N PHE A 142 12.12 -15.91 2.68
CA PHE A 142 11.18 -16.89 3.24
C PHE A 142 9.73 -16.59 2.90
N GLN A 143 9.29 -15.33 2.94
CA GLN A 143 7.94 -14.95 2.49
C GLN A 143 7.72 -15.30 1.02
N TYR A 144 8.72 -15.06 0.17
CA TYR A 144 8.63 -15.38 -1.26
C TYR A 144 8.58 -16.90 -1.51
N LEU A 145 9.46 -17.67 -0.87
CA LEU A 145 9.56 -19.12 -1.06
C LEU A 145 8.42 -19.90 -0.37
N TYR A 146 7.90 -19.40 0.75
CA TYR A 146 6.91 -20.09 1.58
C TYR A 146 5.61 -19.28 1.69
N SER A 147 4.70 -19.52 0.75
CA SER A 147 3.40 -18.83 0.66
C SER A 147 2.59 -18.79 1.97
N PRO A 148 2.54 -19.85 2.81
CA PRO A 148 1.83 -19.79 4.09
C PRO A 148 2.38 -18.72 5.04
N LEU A 149 3.71 -18.55 5.11
CA LEU A 149 4.32 -17.47 5.91
C LEU A 149 3.94 -16.11 5.35
N ASN A 150 3.96 -15.91 4.03
CA ASN A 150 3.53 -14.62 3.48
C ASN A 150 2.07 -14.30 3.84
N LYS A 151 1.17 -15.28 3.77
CA LYS A 151 -0.23 -15.10 4.19
C LYS A 151 -0.32 -14.77 5.68
N LEU A 152 0.42 -15.47 6.53
CA LEU A 152 0.48 -15.20 7.96
C LEU A 152 0.92 -13.75 8.22
N MET A 153 1.99 -13.30 7.57
CA MET A 153 2.56 -11.97 7.76
C MET A 153 1.60 -10.88 7.26
N VAL A 154 0.96 -11.05 6.09
CA VAL A 154 -0.08 -10.14 5.60
C VAL A 154 -1.28 -10.11 6.55
N ASN A 155 -1.67 -11.24 7.13
CA ASN A 155 -2.79 -11.28 8.07
C ASN A 155 -2.47 -10.56 9.38
N ILE A 156 -1.27 -10.79 9.94
CA ILE A 156 -0.84 -10.17 11.20
C ILE A 156 -0.59 -8.67 11.02
N PHE A 157 0.19 -8.29 10.01
CA PHE A 157 0.75 -6.93 9.89
C PHE A 157 -0.03 -6.04 8.92
N ALA A 158 -0.67 -6.61 7.88
CA ALA A 158 -1.45 -5.82 6.91
C ALA A 158 -2.97 -5.91 7.17
N GLY A 159 -3.37 -6.36 8.36
CA GLY A 159 -4.77 -6.43 8.80
C GLY A 159 -5.64 -7.37 7.95
N GLY A 160 -5.03 -8.39 7.34
CA GLY A 160 -5.75 -9.36 6.50
C GLY A 160 -6.35 -8.78 5.22
N ASN A 161 -6.06 -7.51 4.89
CA ASN A 161 -6.49 -6.89 3.65
C ASN A 161 -5.68 -7.48 2.49
N LEU A 162 -6.08 -8.68 2.06
CA LEU A 162 -5.63 -9.43 0.89
C LEU A 162 -6.01 -8.76 -0.44
N HIS A 163 -6.03 -7.43 -0.51
CA HIS A 163 -6.22 -6.69 -1.75
C HIS A 163 -5.09 -6.92 -2.77
N TYR A 164 -4.12 -7.78 -2.46
CA TYR A 164 -3.25 -8.44 -3.43
C TYR A 164 -4.05 -9.49 -4.22
N ALA A 165 -4.85 -8.96 -5.15
CA ALA A 165 -5.67 -9.70 -6.10
C ALA A 165 -4.88 -10.84 -6.77
N VAL A 166 -5.22 -12.09 -6.43
CA VAL A 166 -5.08 -13.33 -7.26
C VAL A 166 -3.71 -13.52 -7.95
N GLY A 167 -2.65 -12.89 -7.44
CA GLY A 167 -1.35 -12.77 -8.09
C GLY A 167 -0.21 -13.21 -7.19
N LEU A 168 1.01 -13.14 -7.73
CA LEU A 168 2.24 -13.48 -6.99
C LEU A 168 2.30 -12.76 -5.64
N PRO A 169 2.63 -13.47 -4.55
CA PRO A 169 2.74 -12.88 -3.23
C PRO A 169 3.78 -11.76 -3.24
N ARG A 170 3.35 -10.53 -2.95
CA ARG A 170 4.28 -9.44 -2.66
C ARG A 170 4.77 -9.59 -1.24
N VAL A 171 6.08 -9.50 -1.08
CA VAL A 171 6.73 -9.51 0.23
C VAL A 171 6.53 -8.16 0.89
N THR A 172 6.09 -8.19 2.15
CA THR A 172 5.89 -6.98 2.97
C THR A 172 6.74 -6.98 4.24
N GLY A 173 7.47 -8.06 4.53
CA GLY A 173 8.16 -8.21 5.81
C GLY A 173 7.16 -8.17 6.96
N THR A 174 7.46 -7.40 8.01
CA THR A 174 6.53 -7.08 9.11
C THR A 174 5.81 -5.75 8.88
N MET A 175 5.97 -5.12 7.72
CA MET A 175 5.36 -3.82 7.45
C MET A 175 4.00 -4.00 6.79
N VAL A 176 3.13 -3.01 7.01
CA VAL A 176 1.77 -2.97 6.45
C VAL A 176 1.79 -2.98 4.91
N HIS A 177 2.85 -2.44 4.28
CA HIS A 177 2.92 -2.27 2.84
C HIS A 177 4.30 -2.61 2.25
N PRO A 178 4.36 -3.25 1.06
CA PRO A 178 5.61 -3.61 0.39
C PRO A 178 6.51 -2.41 0.13
N ASN A 179 5.96 -1.22 -0.15
CA ASN A 179 6.81 -0.06 -0.43
C ASN A 179 7.55 0.44 0.79
N LEU A 180 6.89 0.45 1.97
CA LEU A 180 7.55 0.78 3.24
C LEU A 180 8.71 -0.19 3.50
N PHE A 181 8.45 -1.48 3.28
CA PHE A 181 9.45 -2.53 3.43
C PHE A 181 10.65 -2.34 2.47
N GLY A 182 10.37 -2.09 1.20
CA GLY A 182 11.40 -1.80 0.21
C GLY A 182 12.21 -0.54 0.52
N TRP A 183 11.56 0.51 1.05
CA TRP A 183 12.28 1.72 1.47
C TRP A 183 13.17 1.48 2.66
N PHE A 184 12.73 0.72 3.67
CA PHE A 184 13.58 0.36 4.80
C PHE A 184 14.84 -0.39 4.35
N LEU A 185 14.69 -1.38 3.47
CA LEU A 185 15.83 -2.08 2.88
C LEU A 185 16.76 -1.15 2.10
N LEU A 186 16.19 -0.19 1.36
CA LEU A 186 16.96 0.76 0.57
C LEU A 186 17.72 1.78 1.43
N ILE A 187 17.09 2.31 2.48
CA ILE A 187 17.73 3.15 3.49
C ILE A 187 18.87 2.36 4.14
N GLY A 188 18.61 1.10 4.52
CA GLY A 188 19.60 0.21 5.11
C GLY A 188 20.79 -0.08 4.20
N LEU A 189 20.54 -0.26 2.89
CA LEU A 189 21.59 -0.43 1.88
C LEU A 189 22.46 0.82 1.77
N VAL A 190 21.84 1.99 1.59
CA VAL A 190 22.58 3.27 1.47
C VAL A 190 23.34 3.58 2.75
N PHE A 191 22.74 3.30 3.92
CA PHE A 191 23.40 3.41 5.21
C PHE A 191 24.62 2.48 5.30
N GLY A 192 24.46 1.21 4.93
CA GLY A 192 25.54 0.24 4.95
C GLY A 192 26.70 0.58 4.04
N LEU A 193 26.39 1.01 2.81
CA LEU A 193 27.40 1.46 1.87
C LEU A 193 28.09 2.76 2.30
N ASN A 194 27.51 3.51 3.24
CA ASN A 194 28.08 4.75 3.78
C ASN A 194 28.82 4.60 5.12
N ASP A 195 28.53 3.56 5.90
CA ASP A 195 29.17 3.33 7.20
C ASP A 195 30.68 3.08 7.06
N MET A 196 31.48 3.83 7.82
CA MET A 196 32.94 3.78 7.71
C MET A 196 33.54 2.43 8.13
N LYS A 197 33.04 1.81 9.21
CA LYS A 197 33.55 0.51 9.67
C LYS A 197 33.22 -0.57 8.65
N LEU A 198 32.00 -0.57 8.13
CA LEU A 198 31.58 -1.50 7.08
C LEU A 198 32.31 -1.24 5.76
N LYS A 199 32.60 0.02 5.38
CA LYS A 199 33.44 0.35 4.22
C LYS A 199 34.84 -0.24 4.33
N THR A 200 35.51 -0.07 5.47
CA THR A 200 36.84 -0.65 5.72
C THR A 200 36.77 -2.17 5.63
N TYR A 201 35.73 -2.78 6.20
CA TYR A 201 35.51 -4.22 6.12
C TYR A 201 35.25 -4.70 4.67
N ILE A 202 34.41 -4.02 3.89
CA ILE A 202 34.12 -4.32 2.49
C ILE A 202 35.38 -4.16 1.62
N LYS A 203 36.23 -3.17 1.93
CA LYS A 203 37.53 -3.00 1.25
C LYS A 203 38.44 -4.20 1.50
N LYS A 204 38.45 -4.74 2.72
CA LYS A 204 39.22 -5.93 3.08
C LYS A 204 38.61 -7.22 2.53
N TYR A 205 37.27 -7.31 2.49
CA TYR A 205 36.51 -8.49 2.09
C TYR A 205 35.48 -8.14 1.00
N PRO A 206 35.93 -7.88 -0.24
CA PRO A 206 35.07 -7.41 -1.34
C PRO A 206 33.90 -8.34 -1.65
N LEU A 207 34.11 -9.66 -1.55
CA LEU A 207 33.07 -10.66 -1.77
C LEU A 207 31.91 -10.54 -0.78
N LEU A 208 32.16 -10.16 0.47
CA LEU A 208 31.08 -9.97 1.45
C LEU A 208 30.26 -8.70 1.12
N GLY A 209 30.91 -7.64 0.65
CA GLY A 209 30.22 -6.44 0.16
C GLY A 209 29.32 -6.74 -1.03
N LEU A 210 29.82 -7.52 -2.00
CA LEU A 210 29.03 -7.99 -3.13
C LEU A 210 27.84 -8.84 -2.69
N LEU A 211 28.06 -9.76 -1.75
CA LEU A 211 27.00 -10.60 -1.19
C LEU A 211 25.91 -9.76 -0.51
N PHE A 212 26.30 -8.77 0.31
CA PHE A 212 25.35 -7.87 0.97
C PHE A 212 24.49 -7.10 -0.05
N VAL A 213 25.11 -6.44 -1.04
CA VAL A 213 24.39 -5.69 -2.07
C VAL A 213 23.47 -6.61 -2.87
N SER A 214 23.94 -7.81 -3.22
CA SER A 214 23.17 -8.80 -3.99
C SER A 214 21.96 -9.31 -3.21
N LEU A 215 22.14 -9.66 -1.94
CA LEU A 215 21.05 -10.15 -1.09
C LEU A 215 19.99 -9.08 -0.84
N VAL A 216 20.38 -7.83 -0.58
CA VAL A 216 19.42 -6.73 -0.43
C VAL A 216 18.69 -6.44 -1.75
N SER A 217 19.42 -6.43 -2.87
CA SER A 217 18.82 -6.26 -4.21
C SER A 217 17.82 -7.36 -4.54
N LEU A 218 18.12 -8.62 -4.17
CA LEU A 218 17.21 -9.75 -4.32
C LEU A 218 15.98 -9.64 -3.40
N ALA A 219 16.14 -9.13 -2.19
CA ALA A 219 14.99 -8.87 -1.32
C ALA A 219 14.09 -7.77 -1.91
N LEU A 220 14.67 -6.70 -2.45
CA LEU A 220 13.93 -5.65 -3.16
C LEU A 220 13.17 -6.22 -4.35
N VAL A 221 13.76 -7.17 -5.08
CA VAL A 221 13.13 -7.97 -6.17
C VAL A 221 11.77 -8.50 -5.75
N PHE A 222 11.71 -9.15 -4.58
CA PHE A 222 10.49 -9.79 -4.09
C PHE A 222 9.43 -8.79 -3.59
N VAL A 223 9.79 -7.53 -3.36
CA VAL A 223 8.82 -6.45 -3.08
C VAL A 223 7.91 -6.19 -4.28
N GLN A 224 8.39 -6.43 -5.51
CA GLN A 224 7.66 -6.21 -6.76
C GLN A 224 7.03 -4.81 -6.88
N SER A 225 7.73 -3.79 -6.40
CA SER A 225 7.28 -2.40 -6.45
C SER A 225 8.13 -1.55 -7.38
N ARG A 226 7.52 -1.10 -8.49
CA ARG A 226 8.15 -0.19 -9.48
C ARG A 226 8.70 1.09 -8.84
N ASN A 227 8.02 1.59 -7.82
CA ASN A 227 8.42 2.81 -7.13
C ASN A 227 9.75 2.57 -6.39
N VAL A 228 9.84 1.47 -5.64
CA VAL A 228 11.06 1.09 -4.91
C VAL A 228 12.22 0.87 -5.89
N TRP A 229 11.98 0.28 -7.06
CA TRP A 229 13.00 0.11 -8.11
C TRP A 229 13.57 1.41 -8.64
N LEU A 230 12.68 2.34 -9.00
CA LEU A 230 13.10 3.61 -9.57
C LEU A 230 13.99 4.35 -8.56
N VAL A 231 13.57 4.39 -7.30
CA VAL A 231 14.34 5.02 -6.22
C VAL A 231 15.65 4.28 -5.97
N PHE A 232 15.66 2.94 -6.00
CA PHE A 232 16.88 2.14 -5.89
C PHE A 232 17.88 2.48 -7.01
N ILE A 233 17.43 2.53 -8.26
CA ILE A 233 18.30 2.82 -9.43
C ILE A 233 18.92 4.21 -9.26
N LEU A 234 18.10 5.23 -8.96
CA LEU A 234 18.60 6.59 -8.75
C LEU A 234 19.59 6.67 -7.58
N ALA A 235 19.30 6.00 -6.46
CA ALA A 235 20.18 5.97 -5.30
C ALA A 235 21.52 5.27 -5.61
N MET A 236 21.50 4.16 -6.34
CA MET A 236 22.72 3.43 -6.73
C MET A 236 23.54 4.18 -7.76
N VAL A 237 22.91 4.78 -8.79
CA VAL A 237 23.61 5.65 -9.75
C VAL A 237 24.27 6.82 -9.04
N SER A 238 23.55 7.49 -8.14
CA SER A 238 24.13 8.55 -7.31
C SER A 238 25.27 8.05 -6.44
N THR A 239 25.14 6.86 -5.84
CA THR A 239 26.22 6.25 -5.03
C THR A 239 27.45 5.94 -5.89
N ILE A 240 27.28 5.44 -7.13
CA ILE A 240 28.38 5.19 -8.07
C ILE A 240 29.12 6.49 -8.41
N ILE A 241 28.38 7.53 -8.79
CA ILE A 241 28.93 8.82 -9.20
C ILE A 241 29.71 9.47 -8.05
N LEU A 242 29.15 9.43 -6.83
CA LEU A 242 29.66 10.16 -5.68
C LEU A 242 30.63 9.34 -4.81
N SER A 243 30.76 8.04 -5.07
CA SER A 243 31.74 7.20 -4.38
C SER A 243 33.15 7.37 -4.98
N GLU A 244 34.13 7.58 -4.10
CA GLU A 244 35.55 7.64 -4.48
C GLU A 244 36.15 6.24 -4.72
N PHE A 245 35.48 5.18 -4.24
CA PHE A 245 36.04 3.83 -4.19
C PHE A 245 35.72 3.03 -5.45
N LYS A 246 36.75 2.63 -6.20
CA LYS A 246 36.63 1.77 -7.39
C LYS A 246 35.81 0.50 -7.11
N HIS A 247 35.97 -0.14 -5.96
CA HIS A 247 35.23 -1.36 -5.61
C HIS A 247 33.74 -1.11 -5.34
N ILE A 248 33.37 0.02 -4.74
CA ILE A 248 31.95 0.37 -4.54
C ILE A 248 31.28 0.61 -5.90
N LYS A 249 31.98 1.23 -6.86
CA LYS A 249 31.48 1.40 -8.23
C LYS A 249 31.23 0.05 -8.90
N ILE A 250 32.15 -0.91 -8.74
CA ILE A 250 31.99 -2.27 -9.27
C ILE A 250 30.78 -2.97 -8.64
N PHE A 251 30.61 -2.93 -7.31
CA PHE A 251 29.46 -3.60 -6.66
C PHE A 251 28.13 -2.98 -7.04
N ALA A 252 28.04 -1.66 -7.07
CA ALA A 252 26.82 -1.00 -7.48
C ALA A 252 26.51 -1.24 -8.97
N PHE A 253 27.53 -1.31 -9.83
CA PHE A 253 27.38 -1.71 -11.23
C PHE A 253 26.89 -3.16 -11.38
N ILE A 254 27.49 -4.11 -10.66
CA ILE A 254 27.04 -5.51 -10.64
C ILE A 254 25.62 -5.62 -10.11
N GLY A 255 25.27 -4.89 -9.05
CA GLY A 255 23.89 -4.80 -8.55
C GLY A 255 22.92 -4.33 -9.63
N CYS A 256 23.26 -3.24 -10.34
CA CYS A 256 22.47 -2.74 -11.47
C CYS A 256 22.32 -3.78 -12.60
N ILE A 257 23.38 -4.51 -12.95
CA ILE A 257 23.33 -5.57 -13.97
C ILE A 257 22.47 -6.74 -13.51
N ALA A 258 22.69 -7.25 -12.29
CA ALA A 258 21.90 -8.35 -11.74
C ALA A 258 20.41 -8.00 -11.74
N ILE A 259 20.07 -6.74 -11.50
CA ILE A 259 18.70 -6.21 -11.58
C ILE A 259 18.20 -6.09 -13.02
N LEU A 260 18.99 -5.60 -13.96
CA LEU A 260 18.61 -5.57 -15.38
C LEU A 260 18.33 -6.97 -15.89
N VAL A 261 19.19 -7.93 -15.55
CA VAL A 261 19.03 -9.35 -15.85
C VAL A 261 17.78 -9.90 -15.17
N PHE A 262 17.53 -9.56 -13.90
CA PHE A 262 16.32 -9.99 -13.20
C PHE A 262 15.03 -9.39 -13.80
N ILE A 263 15.03 -8.11 -14.15
CA ILE A 263 13.91 -7.44 -14.83
C ILE A 263 13.65 -8.12 -16.18
N PHE A 264 14.69 -8.53 -16.89
CA PHE A 264 14.55 -9.17 -18.19
C PHE A 264 14.11 -10.64 -18.09
N LEU A 265 14.63 -11.40 -17.11
CA LEU A 265 14.37 -12.83 -16.95
C LEU A 265 13.13 -13.15 -16.11
N LEU A 266 12.87 -12.35 -15.07
CA LEU A 266 11.89 -12.62 -14.02
C LEU A 266 10.82 -11.54 -13.90
N CYS A 267 10.73 -10.65 -14.88
CA CYS A 267 9.46 -10.05 -15.27
C CYS A 267 8.85 -10.88 -16.42
N PRO A 268 8.49 -12.18 -16.22
CA PRO A 268 7.66 -12.84 -17.21
C PRO A 268 6.41 -11.98 -17.28
N ASN A 269 6.14 -11.51 -18.49
CA ASN A 269 4.91 -10.86 -18.91
C ASN A 269 3.84 -10.91 -17.81
N ARG A 270 3.65 -9.84 -17.03
CA ARG A 270 2.35 -9.64 -16.35
C ARG A 270 1.19 -9.68 -17.37
N PHE A 271 1.51 -9.53 -18.67
CA PHE A 271 0.67 -9.83 -19.81
C PHE A 271 0.22 -11.31 -19.89
N ASP A 272 0.93 -12.25 -19.28
CA ASP A 272 0.63 -13.67 -19.41
C ASP A 272 -0.41 -14.16 -18.41
N ILE A 273 -0.66 -13.45 -17.30
CA ILE A 273 -1.87 -13.70 -16.48
C ILE A 273 -3.12 -13.37 -17.30
N SER A 274 -3.07 -12.33 -18.14
CA SER A 274 -4.17 -12.06 -19.07
C SER A 274 -4.28 -13.16 -20.14
N LYS A 275 -3.17 -13.74 -20.62
CA LYS A 275 -3.20 -14.93 -21.50
C LYS A 275 -3.66 -16.19 -20.78
N GLN A 276 -3.33 -16.41 -19.50
CA GLN A 276 -3.80 -17.57 -18.73
C GLN A 276 -5.28 -17.43 -18.38
N ILE A 277 -5.74 -16.21 -18.06
CA ILE A 277 -7.17 -15.91 -17.92
C ILE A 277 -7.87 -16.07 -19.26
N ASN A 278 -7.33 -15.52 -20.35
CA ASN A 278 -7.88 -15.67 -21.69
C ASN A 278 -7.82 -17.12 -22.18
N ALA A 279 -6.80 -17.91 -21.81
CA ALA A 279 -6.70 -19.33 -22.14
C ALA A 279 -7.70 -20.17 -21.34
N ALA A 280 -7.87 -19.87 -20.04
CA ALA A 280 -8.95 -20.46 -19.24
C ALA A 280 -10.33 -20.05 -19.80
N TYR A 281 -10.49 -18.83 -20.29
CA TYR A 281 -11.71 -18.33 -20.92
C TYR A 281 -11.96 -19.01 -22.27
N SER A 282 -10.94 -19.14 -23.12
CA SER A 282 -10.98 -19.86 -24.39
C SER A 282 -11.28 -21.34 -24.17
N GLN A 283 -10.74 -21.97 -23.13
CA GLN A 283 -11.11 -23.35 -22.77
C GLN A 283 -12.58 -23.43 -22.33
N VAL A 284 -13.08 -22.48 -21.53
CA VAL A 284 -14.51 -22.45 -21.14
C VAL A 284 -15.42 -22.25 -22.35
N ILE A 285 -15.05 -21.37 -23.29
CA ILE A 285 -15.78 -21.17 -24.55
C ILE A 285 -15.71 -22.42 -25.43
N GLN A 286 -14.55 -23.07 -25.52
CA GLN A 286 -14.36 -24.29 -26.31
C GLN A 286 -15.20 -25.45 -25.74
N TYR A 287 -15.18 -25.66 -24.41
CA TYR A 287 -16.04 -26.64 -23.74
C TYR A 287 -17.53 -26.33 -23.89
N ALA A 288 -17.91 -25.05 -23.83
CA ALA A 288 -19.28 -24.65 -24.12
C ALA A 288 -19.65 -24.97 -25.57
N SER A 289 -18.81 -24.62 -26.55
CA SER A 289 -19.07 -24.90 -27.97
C SER A 289 -19.14 -26.39 -28.27
N HIS A 290 -18.30 -27.21 -27.63
CA HIS A 290 -18.29 -28.66 -27.81
C HIS A 290 -19.52 -29.32 -27.17
N ALA A 291 -19.99 -28.81 -26.03
CA ALA A 291 -21.24 -29.27 -25.42
C ALA A 291 -22.49 -28.90 -26.25
N PHE A 292 -22.41 -27.83 -27.04
CA PHE A 292 -23.46 -27.44 -27.99
C PHE A 292 -23.39 -28.22 -29.32
N SER A 293 -22.20 -28.60 -29.80
CA SER A 293 -22.05 -29.33 -31.07
C SER A 293 -22.41 -30.82 -30.98
N THR A 294 -22.29 -31.45 -29.82
CA THR A 294 -22.54 -32.90 -29.66
C THR A 294 -24.00 -33.26 -29.43
N LYS A 295 -24.92 -32.29 -29.32
CA LYS A 295 -26.31 -32.53 -28.92
C LYS A 295 -27.39 -32.17 -29.92
N ASN A 296 -27.05 -31.81 -31.17
CA ASN A 296 -28.04 -31.67 -32.23
C ASN A 296 -27.48 -32.12 -33.58
N LYS A 297 -27.85 -33.33 -34.00
CA LYS A 297 -27.71 -33.79 -35.39
C LYS A 297 -28.90 -33.39 -36.27
N ASP A 298 -29.89 -32.67 -35.74
CA ASP A 298 -31.01 -32.16 -36.52
C ASP A 298 -30.92 -30.64 -36.77
N LYS A 299 -30.60 -30.35 -38.03
CA LYS A 299 -30.97 -29.22 -38.90
C LYS A 299 -31.06 -27.79 -38.33
N ASN A 300 -30.35 -26.91 -39.05
CA ASN A 300 -30.61 -25.48 -39.25
C ASN A 300 -30.72 -24.60 -38.00
N VAL A 301 -29.58 -24.30 -37.39
CA VAL A 301 -29.42 -23.06 -36.62
C VAL A 301 -28.15 -22.36 -37.09
N LEU A 302 -28.29 -21.47 -38.08
CA LEU A 302 -27.30 -20.43 -38.37
C LEU A 302 -27.24 -19.51 -37.13
N LEU A 303 -26.17 -19.61 -36.36
CA LEU A 303 -25.79 -18.59 -35.39
C LEU A 303 -24.73 -17.70 -36.05
N SER A 304 -25.18 -16.62 -36.68
CA SER A 304 -24.30 -15.51 -37.02
C SER A 304 -23.77 -14.91 -35.71
N PHE A 305 -22.47 -15.03 -35.48
CA PHE A 305 -21.76 -14.19 -34.53
C PHE A 305 -21.52 -12.84 -35.20
N ASP A 306 -22.57 -12.01 -35.28
CA ASP A 306 -22.37 -10.64 -35.73
C ASP A 306 -21.57 -9.87 -34.68
N ARG A 307 -20.41 -9.39 -35.14
CA ARG A 307 -19.58 -8.42 -34.46
C ARG A 307 -20.45 -7.21 -34.11
N LEU A 308 -20.73 -7.05 -32.83
CA LEU A 308 -21.30 -5.82 -32.27
C LEU A 308 -20.21 -4.73 -32.29
N ILE A 309 -19.97 -4.19 -33.49
CA ILE A 309 -19.25 -2.93 -33.68
C ILE A 309 -20.19 -1.84 -33.17
N ILE A 310 -19.86 -1.27 -32.01
CA ILE A 310 -20.50 -0.06 -31.52
C ILE A 310 -20.14 1.07 -32.51
N LYS A 311 -21.04 1.38 -33.43
CA LYS A 311 -20.96 2.57 -34.27
C LYS A 311 -21.49 3.74 -33.45
N ASN A 312 -20.62 4.71 -33.17
CA ASN A 312 -20.99 6.02 -32.62
C ASN A 312 -22.02 6.67 -33.55
N VAL A 313 -23.26 6.79 -33.11
CA VAL A 313 -24.27 7.63 -33.74
C VAL A 313 -24.01 9.06 -33.27
N LYS A 314 -23.42 9.87 -34.16
CA LYS A 314 -23.49 11.32 -34.09
C LYS A 314 -24.94 11.76 -34.32
N SER A 315 -25.41 12.65 -33.46
CA SER A 315 -26.63 13.43 -33.65
C SER A 315 -26.57 14.21 -34.97
N ASN A 316 -27.61 14.10 -35.79
CA ASN A 316 -28.29 15.22 -36.47
C ASN A 316 -29.35 14.70 -37.45
N GLY A 317 -30.49 15.38 -37.48
CA GLY A 317 -31.33 15.46 -38.69
C GLY A 317 -32.75 14.92 -38.58
N ASN A 318 -33.70 15.85 -38.53
CA ASN A 318 -35.13 15.70 -38.85
C ASN A 318 -35.44 14.71 -39.98
N LEU A 319 -36.54 13.96 -39.87
CA LEU A 319 -37.50 13.79 -40.97
C LEU A 319 -38.86 13.22 -40.52
N LYS A 320 -39.87 13.70 -41.25
CA LYS A 320 -41.32 13.65 -41.07
C LYS A 320 -41.96 12.27 -41.29
N ASN A 321 -43.11 12.10 -40.64
CA ASN A 321 -44.32 11.37 -41.04
C ASN A 321 -44.22 10.35 -42.20
N LYS A 322 -44.45 9.08 -41.87
CA LYS A 322 -45.25 8.17 -42.70
C LYS A 322 -45.90 7.07 -41.86
N LYS A 323 -47.24 7.05 -41.85
CA LYS A 323 -48.08 5.93 -41.43
C LYS A 323 -48.01 4.85 -42.50
N THR A 324 -47.69 3.63 -42.10
CA THR A 324 -48.11 2.39 -42.78
C THR A 324 -48.17 1.28 -41.74
N GLU A 325 -49.36 0.75 -41.54
CA GLU A 325 -49.61 -0.50 -40.84
C GLU A 325 -49.03 -1.66 -41.66
N LEU A 326 -48.28 -2.56 -41.01
CA LEU A 326 -48.48 -4.01 -41.11
C LEU A 326 -47.50 -4.78 -40.21
N SER A 327 -48.09 -5.73 -39.48
CA SER A 327 -47.52 -6.96 -38.91
C SER A 327 -46.72 -6.90 -37.58
N LYS A 328 -47.45 -7.25 -36.52
CA LYS A 328 -47.09 -8.22 -35.45
C LYS A 328 -45.68 -8.12 -34.83
N GLY A 329 -45.66 -7.50 -33.64
CA GLY A 329 -45.08 -8.10 -32.45
C GLY A 329 -43.60 -7.84 -32.17
N PHE A 330 -43.32 -6.88 -31.29
CA PHE A 330 -42.66 -7.05 -29.98
C PHE A 330 -42.43 -5.66 -29.39
N VAL A 331 -43.28 -5.25 -28.46
CA VAL A 331 -43.05 -4.06 -27.62
C VAL A 331 -42.08 -4.48 -26.52
N VAL A 332 -40.85 -3.98 -26.56
CA VAL A 332 -39.94 -4.06 -25.41
C VAL A 332 -40.28 -2.88 -24.51
N ASN A 333 -41.17 -3.10 -23.54
CA ASN A 333 -41.42 -2.14 -22.47
C ASN A 333 -40.25 -2.18 -21.48
N SER A 334 -39.43 -1.14 -21.50
CA SER A 334 -38.46 -0.86 -20.44
C SER A 334 -39.16 -0.15 -19.28
N ASN A 335 -39.91 -0.90 -18.47
CA ASN A 335 -40.40 -0.38 -17.19
C ASN A 335 -39.39 -0.69 -16.09
N VAL A 336 -38.64 0.36 -15.75
CA VAL A 336 -38.39 0.87 -14.40
C VAL A 336 -38.70 -0.12 -13.26
N ILE A 337 -37.65 -0.51 -12.54
CA ILE A 337 -37.77 -1.04 -11.18
C ILE A 337 -37.86 0.17 -10.26
N GLU A 338 -39.06 0.51 -9.78
CA GLU A 338 -39.23 1.28 -8.55
C GLU A 338 -38.90 0.35 -7.38
N LEU A 339 -37.93 0.77 -6.57
CA LEU A 339 -37.67 0.16 -5.27
C LEU A 339 -38.60 0.83 -4.26
N ASP A 340 -39.53 0.05 -3.71
CA ASP A 340 -40.40 0.42 -2.61
C ASP A 340 -39.55 0.82 -1.37
N GLU A 341 -39.74 2.04 -0.88
CA GLU A 341 -38.98 2.72 0.20
C GLU A 341 -39.31 2.20 1.62
N LYS A 342 -39.97 1.05 1.78
CA LYS A 342 -40.49 0.61 3.10
C LYS A 342 -39.57 -0.22 3.99
N PHE A 343 -38.30 -0.40 3.67
CA PHE A 343 -37.36 -1.08 4.58
C PHE A 343 -36.23 -0.15 5.03
N GLY A 344 -36.37 0.35 6.25
CA GLY A 344 -35.35 1.12 6.95
C GLY A 344 -34.02 0.36 7.11
N PRO A 345 -32.92 1.07 7.45
CA PRO A 345 -31.58 0.52 7.40
C PRO A 345 -31.37 -0.55 8.48
N ILE A 346 -31.25 -1.81 8.05
CA ILE A 346 -30.77 -2.90 8.91
C ILE A 346 -29.27 -2.65 9.19
N LYS A 347 -28.95 -2.27 10.43
CA LYS A 347 -27.57 -2.16 10.93
C LYS A 347 -26.97 -3.56 11.07
N TYR A 348 -25.98 -3.88 10.23
CA TYR A 348 -25.18 -5.10 10.36
C TYR A 348 -24.00 -4.86 11.33
N ARG A 349 -24.06 -5.47 12.52
CA ARG A 349 -22.91 -5.67 13.43
C ARG A 349 -22.48 -7.13 13.35
N GLY A 350 -21.17 -7.35 13.28
CA GLY A 350 -20.53 -8.53 12.69
C GLY A 350 -20.85 -9.88 13.32
N TYR A 351 -20.80 -10.91 12.47
CA TYR A 351 -20.48 -12.30 12.82
C TYR A 351 -19.85 -13.03 11.61
N SER A 352 -19.13 -14.10 11.94
CA SER A 352 -18.53 -15.11 11.06
C SER A 352 -19.38 -15.43 9.81
N LEU A 353 -18.71 -15.54 8.67
CA LEU A 353 -19.25 -15.90 7.35
C LEU A 353 -19.86 -17.32 7.25
N ASP A 354 -19.88 -18.11 8.34
CA ASP A 354 -20.23 -19.52 8.28
C ASP A 354 -21.74 -19.84 8.24
N LYS A 355 -22.63 -18.85 8.39
CA LYS A 355 -24.10 -19.11 8.48
C LYS A 355 -25.01 -18.18 7.66
N GLY A 356 -24.50 -17.58 6.58
CA GLY A 356 -25.34 -16.76 5.69
C GLY A 356 -25.87 -17.52 4.48
N TYR A 357 -27.03 -17.10 3.95
CA TYR A 357 -27.55 -17.52 2.66
C TYR A 357 -27.50 -16.35 1.67
N LEU A 358 -27.16 -16.63 0.41
CA LEU A 358 -27.39 -15.72 -0.69
C LEU A 358 -28.82 -15.95 -1.18
N ASN A 359 -29.70 -14.97 -0.95
CA ASN A 359 -31.08 -15.01 -1.42
C ASN A 359 -31.15 -14.39 -2.81
N LEU A 360 -31.51 -15.19 -3.81
CA LEU A 360 -31.78 -14.71 -5.16
C LEU A 360 -33.29 -14.68 -5.37
N LEU A 361 -33.83 -13.48 -5.57
CA LEU A 361 -35.24 -13.27 -5.89
C LEU A 361 -35.43 -13.29 -7.40
N PHE A 362 -36.32 -14.15 -7.87
CA PHE A 362 -36.76 -14.22 -9.26
C PHE A 362 -38.24 -13.90 -9.31
N SER A 363 -38.64 -13.06 -10.26
CA SER A 363 -40.05 -12.85 -10.60
C SER A 363 -40.26 -13.30 -12.04
N THR A 364 -41.34 -14.02 -12.30
CA THR A 364 -41.68 -14.48 -13.64
C THR A 364 -43.14 -14.19 -13.92
N ASN A 365 -43.45 -13.60 -15.08
CA ASN A 365 -44.83 -13.28 -15.47
C ASN A 365 -45.64 -14.51 -15.92
N LYS A 366 -45.19 -15.73 -15.60
CA LYS A 366 -45.87 -16.97 -15.97
C LYS A 366 -45.86 -17.92 -14.77
N ASN A 367 -47.02 -18.47 -14.44
CA ASN A 367 -47.19 -19.56 -13.47
C ASN A 367 -46.23 -20.71 -13.82
N LEU A 368 -45.13 -20.86 -13.07
CA LEU A 368 -44.27 -22.04 -13.17
C LEU A 368 -44.99 -23.17 -12.41
N SER A 369 -45.44 -24.20 -13.12
CA SER A 369 -45.95 -25.40 -12.46
C SER A 369 -44.85 -26.04 -11.61
N SER A 370 -45.25 -26.74 -10.54
CA SER A 370 -44.38 -27.38 -9.54
C SER A 370 -43.36 -28.40 -10.08
N LYS A 371 -43.34 -28.66 -11.39
CA LYS A 371 -42.43 -29.58 -12.08
C LYS A 371 -41.20 -28.91 -12.73
N ASN A 372 -41.08 -27.58 -12.70
CA ASN A 372 -39.89 -26.90 -13.25
C ASN A 372 -38.75 -26.89 -12.21
N ALA A 373 -37.78 -27.79 -12.38
CA ALA A 373 -36.62 -27.88 -11.49
C ALA A 373 -35.61 -26.75 -11.81
N PHE A 374 -35.30 -25.93 -10.80
CA PHE A 374 -34.09 -25.13 -10.80
C PHE A 374 -32.89 -26.07 -10.64
N TRP A 375 -31.80 -25.82 -11.36
CA TRP A 375 -30.55 -26.53 -11.12
C TRP A 375 -29.40 -25.54 -11.04
N ILE A 376 -28.48 -25.83 -10.14
CA ILE A 376 -27.27 -25.04 -9.92
C ILE A 376 -26.09 -25.92 -10.28
N HIS A 377 -25.31 -25.51 -11.27
CA HIS A 377 -24.07 -26.19 -11.62
C HIS A 377 -22.89 -25.40 -11.09
N ALA A 378 -22.26 -25.94 -10.04
CA ALA A 378 -21.10 -25.36 -9.38
C ALA A 378 -19.83 -26.14 -9.78
N LYS A 379 -18.84 -25.44 -10.37
CA LYS A 379 -17.58 -26.07 -10.77
C LYS A 379 -16.42 -25.62 -9.87
N ARG A 380 -15.71 -26.60 -9.29
CA ARG A 380 -14.50 -26.37 -8.49
C ARG A 380 -13.25 -26.51 -9.36
N LYS A 381 -12.29 -25.60 -9.22
CA LYS A 381 -11.05 -25.60 -10.03
C LYS A 381 -10.24 -26.86 -9.74
N GLY A 382 -9.92 -27.64 -10.77
CA GLY A 382 -9.02 -28.80 -10.70
C GLY A 382 -9.66 -30.17 -10.39
N LYS A 383 -10.98 -30.27 -10.22
CA LYS A 383 -11.68 -31.57 -10.15
C LYS A 383 -12.96 -31.55 -10.97
N GLN A 384 -13.12 -32.53 -11.86
CA GLN A 384 -14.26 -32.69 -12.78
C GLN A 384 -15.49 -33.32 -12.10
N LYS A 385 -15.62 -33.21 -10.77
CA LYS A 385 -16.79 -33.73 -10.04
C LYS A 385 -17.84 -32.64 -9.92
N ASN A 386 -19.03 -32.91 -10.45
CA ASN A 386 -20.23 -32.12 -10.19
C ASN A 386 -20.51 -32.18 -8.68
N LEU A 387 -20.73 -31.02 -8.07
CA LEU A 387 -21.21 -30.92 -6.70
C LEU A 387 -22.69 -30.62 -6.77
N ASP A 388 -23.52 -31.64 -6.49
CA ASP A 388 -24.93 -31.43 -6.21
C ASP A 388 -25.03 -30.81 -4.82
N LEU A 389 -25.23 -29.50 -4.80
CA LEU A 389 -25.41 -28.76 -3.56
C LEU A 389 -26.89 -28.85 -3.15
N PRO A 390 -27.21 -29.24 -1.90
CA PRO A 390 -28.58 -29.15 -1.41
C PRO A 390 -28.98 -27.67 -1.33
N PHE A 391 -30.09 -27.31 -1.95
CA PHE A 391 -30.69 -25.99 -1.83
C PHE A 391 -32.17 -26.13 -1.45
N SER A 392 -32.66 -25.17 -0.67
CA SER A 392 -34.07 -24.95 -0.45
C SER A 392 -34.52 -23.78 -1.32
N TYR A 393 -35.71 -23.89 -1.91
CA TYR A 393 -36.39 -22.75 -2.49
C TYR A 393 -37.70 -22.55 -1.75
N GLN A 394 -38.10 -21.30 -1.57
CA GLN A 394 -39.38 -20.95 -0.99
C GLN A 394 -40.17 -20.12 -2.01
N ILE A 395 -41.42 -20.53 -2.24
CA ILE A 395 -42.37 -19.75 -3.03
C ILE A 395 -42.85 -18.61 -2.14
N ILE A 396 -42.58 -17.38 -2.54
CA ILE A 396 -43.14 -16.19 -1.92
C ILE A 396 -44.31 -15.77 -2.83
N GLN A 397 -45.48 -15.49 -2.24
CA GLN A 397 -46.73 -15.16 -2.96
C GLN A 397 -46.52 -14.29 -4.22
N ASN A 398 -47.33 -14.56 -5.26
CA ASN A 398 -47.36 -13.86 -6.55
C ASN A 398 -46.13 -14.09 -7.45
N ASP A 399 -45.87 -15.34 -7.83
CA ASP A 399 -44.84 -15.73 -8.82
C ASP A 399 -43.41 -15.23 -8.52
N LYS A 400 -43.12 -15.01 -7.23
CA LYS A 400 -41.79 -14.63 -6.72
C LYS A 400 -41.14 -15.84 -6.07
N TYR A 401 -39.99 -16.24 -6.59
CA TYR A 401 -39.22 -17.38 -6.09
C TYR A 401 -37.98 -16.87 -5.38
N THR A 402 -37.74 -17.33 -4.15
CA THR A 402 -36.47 -17.07 -3.45
C THR A 402 -35.66 -18.36 -3.41
N LEU A 403 -34.50 -18.33 -4.06
CA LEU A 403 -33.50 -19.39 -3.99
C LEU A 403 -32.48 -19.01 -2.91
N GLN A 404 -32.36 -19.84 -1.88
CA GLN A 404 -31.39 -19.64 -0.81
C GLN A 404 -30.16 -20.53 -1.05
N ILE A 405 -29.02 -19.91 -1.36
CA ILE A 405 -27.76 -20.63 -1.55
C ILE A 405 -26.89 -20.45 -0.30
N PRO A 406 -26.51 -21.52 0.42
CA PRO A 406 -25.64 -21.40 1.58
C PRO A 406 -24.30 -20.76 1.18
N ILE A 407 -23.89 -19.66 1.82
CA ILE A 407 -22.62 -18.97 1.53
C ILE A 407 -21.41 -19.89 1.79
N ALA A 408 -21.55 -20.83 2.73
CA ALA A 408 -20.55 -21.88 2.98
C ALA A 408 -20.27 -22.78 1.77
N ALA A 409 -21.20 -22.88 0.80
CA ALA A 409 -20.98 -23.60 -0.45
C ALA A 409 -20.12 -22.79 -1.44
N LEU A 410 -20.22 -21.45 -1.41
CA LEU A 410 -19.46 -20.54 -2.26
C LEU A 410 -18.03 -20.33 -1.73
N SER A 411 -17.84 -20.34 -0.40
CA SER A 411 -16.53 -20.13 0.24
C SER A 411 -15.54 -21.28 0.04
N ARG A 412 -16.00 -22.47 -0.39
CA ARG A 412 -15.15 -23.67 -0.62
C ARG A 412 -14.43 -23.71 -1.98
N GLY A 413 -14.23 -22.55 -2.62
CA GLY A 413 -13.48 -22.44 -3.88
C GLY A 413 -14.31 -22.86 -5.11
N VAL A 414 -15.61 -22.58 -5.09
CA VAL A 414 -16.46 -22.65 -6.29
C VAL A 414 -16.32 -21.31 -7.01
N TYR A 415 -15.79 -21.33 -8.23
CA TYR A 415 -15.45 -20.10 -8.97
C TYR A 415 -16.48 -19.76 -10.05
N ASP A 416 -17.35 -20.73 -10.38
CA ASP A 416 -18.33 -20.58 -11.45
C ASP A 416 -19.61 -21.29 -11.03
N VAL A 417 -20.69 -20.52 -10.87
CA VAL A 417 -22.01 -21.00 -10.49
C VAL A 417 -22.97 -20.63 -11.62
N LYS A 418 -23.42 -21.64 -12.36
CA LYS A 418 -24.44 -21.46 -13.40
C LYS A 418 -25.78 -21.85 -12.80
N ILE A 419 -26.71 -20.90 -12.76
CA ILE A 419 -28.09 -21.14 -12.34
C ILE A 419 -28.93 -21.20 -13.61
N GLY A 420 -29.56 -22.35 -13.85
CA GLY A 420 -30.47 -22.55 -14.96
C GLY A 420 -31.89 -22.82 -14.47
N VAL A 421 -32.87 -22.28 -15.20
CA VAL A 421 -34.26 -22.74 -15.08
C VAL A 421 -34.47 -23.77 -16.19
N TRP A 422 -34.75 -25.02 -15.84
CA TRP A 422 -35.03 -26.04 -16.84
C TRP A 422 -36.43 -25.80 -17.43
N LYS A 423 -36.50 -25.58 -18.75
CA LYS A 423 -37.76 -25.56 -19.51
C LYS A 423 -37.83 -26.84 -20.34
N PRO A 424 -38.81 -27.73 -20.13
CA PRO A 424 -38.87 -29.03 -20.78
C PRO A 424 -38.88 -28.98 -22.32
N ASP A 425 -39.45 -27.92 -22.92
CA ASP A 425 -39.70 -27.92 -24.38
C ASP A 425 -38.72 -27.12 -25.23
N LYS A 426 -37.76 -26.40 -24.63
CA LYS A 426 -36.72 -25.70 -25.41
C LYS A 426 -35.42 -25.71 -24.61
N ASN A 427 -34.43 -26.48 -25.08
CA ASN A 427 -33.06 -26.58 -24.57
C ASN A 427 -32.27 -25.25 -24.64
N LYS A 428 -32.79 -24.16 -24.05
CA LYS A 428 -32.13 -22.87 -23.93
C LYS A 428 -31.92 -22.54 -22.46
N CYS A 429 -30.70 -22.77 -21.99
CA CYS A 429 -30.23 -22.27 -20.71
C CYS A 429 -30.01 -20.75 -20.82
N LEU A 430 -30.75 -19.98 -20.03
CA LEU A 430 -30.39 -18.59 -19.74
C LEU A 430 -29.14 -18.60 -18.87
N THR A 431 -27.99 -18.37 -19.48
CA THR A 431 -26.74 -18.19 -18.74
C THR A 431 -26.69 -16.74 -18.29
N ILE A 432 -26.84 -16.50 -16.99
CA ILE A 432 -26.50 -15.20 -16.41
C ILE A 432 -24.98 -15.11 -16.46
N ASN A 433 -24.45 -14.53 -17.54
CA ASN A 433 -23.04 -14.16 -17.57
C ASN A 433 -22.84 -13.14 -16.46
N GLY A 434 -22.09 -13.54 -15.43
CA GLY A 434 -21.80 -12.69 -14.28
C GLY A 434 -21.40 -11.30 -14.76
N PHE A 435 -21.98 -10.27 -14.13
CA PHE A 435 -21.68 -8.86 -14.37
C PHE A 435 -20.16 -8.65 -14.40
N GLN A 436 -19.58 -8.66 -15.59
CA GLN A 436 -18.22 -8.16 -15.79
C GLN A 436 -18.35 -6.63 -15.79
N ASP A 437 -18.08 -6.05 -14.63
CA ASP A 437 -17.90 -4.61 -14.50
C ASP A 437 -16.67 -4.24 -15.34
N LYS A 438 -16.90 -3.84 -16.59
CA LYS A 438 -15.90 -3.46 -17.62
C LYS A 438 -14.97 -2.33 -17.18
N SER A 439 -15.18 -1.74 -16.00
CA SER A 439 -14.25 -0.77 -15.43
C SER A 439 -13.03 -1.49 -14.83
N ASN A 440 -12.19 -2.05 -15.69
CA ASN A 440 -10.80 -2.42 -15.38
C ASN A 440 -10.03 -1.11 -15.09
N TRP A 441 -10.27 -0.50 -13.94
CA TRP A 441 -9.45 0.59 -13.43
C TRP A 441 -8.08 -0.01 -13.11
N ASN A 442 -7.19 0.00 -14.10
CA ASN A 442 -5.79 -0.32 -13.93
C ASN A 442 -5.22 0.59 -12.85
N SER A 443 -4.30 0.08 -12.02
CA SER A 443 -3.70 0.81 -10.88
C SER A 443 -3.11 2.19 -11.22
N LYS A 444 -2.83 2.46 -12.50
CA LYS A 444 -2.41 3.79 -13.00
C LYS A 444 -3.58 4.78 -13.06
N SER A 445 -4.73 4.37 -13.58
CA SER A 445 -5.92 5.21 -13.72
C SER A 445 -6.48 5.61 -12.35
N SER A 446 -6.38 4.73 -11.34
CA SER A 446 -6.81 5.05 -9.97
C SER A 446 -5.92 6.10 -9.31
N ARG A 447 -4.59 6.08 -9.53
CA ARG A 447 -3.67 7.07 -8.96
C ARG A 447 -3.91 8.49 -9.48
N ILE A 448 -4.12 8.65 -10.80
CA ILE A 448 -4.42 9.97 -11.37
C ILE A 448 -5.71 10.54 -10.77
N THR A 449 -6.74 9.71 -10.59
CA THR A 449 -7.97 10.12 -9.92
C THR A 449 -7.72 10.53 -8.46
N LEU A 450 -6.91 9.77 -7.72
CA LEU A 450 -6.52 10.10 -6.34
C LEU A 450 -5.75 11.43 -6.28
N TRP A 451 -4.84 11.69 -7.22
CA TRP A 451 -4.09 12.94 -7.30
C TRP A 451 -4.98 14.13 -7.63
N LYS A 452 -5.91 13.98 -8.59
CA LYS A 452 -6.87 15.05 -8.91
C LYS A 452 -7.76 15.36 -7.71
N ALA A 453 -8.21 14.35 -6.97
CA ALA A 453 -8.98 14.55 -5.75
C ALA A 453 -8.16 15.24 -4.66
N ALA A 454 -6.88 14.86 -4.46
CA ALA A 454 -5.99 15.52 -3.50
C ALA A 454 -5.77 16.99 -3.83
N ILE A 455 -5.52 17.31 -5.11
CA ILE A 455 -5.41 18.71 -5.57
C ILE A 455 -6.72 19.45 -5.31
N LYS A 456 -7.87 18.85 -5.66
CA LYS A 456 -9.19 19.46 -5.43
C LYS A 456 -9.44 19.73 -3.94
N MET A 457 -9.11 18.79 -3.04
CA MET A 457 -9.19 19.00 -1.59
C MET A 457 -8.36 20.18 -1.13
N GLY A 458 -7.10 20.24 -1.53
CA GLY A 458 -6.21 21.34 -1.19
C GLY A 458 -6.70 22.68 -1.73
N LEU A 459 -7.27 22.70 -2.96
CA LEU A 459 -7.85 23.91 -3.54
C LEU A 459 -9.18 24.34 -2.88
N THR A 460 -9.98 23.39 -2.38
CA THR A 460 -11.21 23.69 -1.64
C THR A 460 -10.92 24.18 -0.21
N HIS A 461 -9.83 23.71 0.39
CA HIS A 461 -9.36 24.10 1.72
C HIS A 461 -7.94 24.67 1.67
N PRO A 462 -7.72 25.81 0.99
CA PRO A 462 -6.38 26.28 0.66
C PRO A 462 -5.52 26.60 1.88
N LEU A 463 -6.10 27.09 2.98
CA LEU A 463 -5.29 27.51 4.13
C LEU A 463 -4.86 26.33 5.01
N THR A 464 -5.78 25.42 5.33
CA THR A 464 -5.58 24.40 6.38
C THR A 464 -5.71 22.98 5.89
N GLY A 465 -6.13 22.77 4.64
CA GLY A 465 -6.46 21.45 4.11
C GLY A 465 -7.67 20.82 4.81
N VAL A 466 -7.86 19.53 4.60
CA VAL A 466 -8.96 18.75 5.21
C VAL A 466 -8.64 18.18 6.59
N GLY A 467 -7.42 18.37 7.08
CA GLY A 467 -6.89 17.76 8.31
C GLY A 467 -6.10 16.46 8.05
N ARG A 468 -5.05 16.23 8.84
CA ARG A 468 -4.18 15.04 8.71
C ARG A 468 -4.92 13.72 8.95
N GLY A 469 -4.76 12.75 8.05
CA GLY A 469 -5.42 11.45 8.17
C GLY A 469 -6.89 11.46 7.77
N VAL A 470 -7.46 12.62 7.43
CA VAL A 470 -8.86 12.78 7.05
C VAL A 470 -9.10 12.44 5.58
N PHE A 471 -8.06 12.50 4.75
CA PHE A 471 -8.12 12.24 3.30
C PHE A 471 -9.00 11.05 2.94
N LYS A 472 -8.77 9.89 3.57
CA LYS A 472 -9.49 8.63 3.33
C LYS A 472 -11.01 8.75 3.46
N LYS A 473 -11.46 9.54 4.44
CA LYS A 473 -12.87 9.66 4.82
C LYS A 473 -13.61 10.68 3.97
N VAL A 474 -12.95 11.79 3.63
CA VAL A 474 -13.57 12.85 2.81
C VAL A 474 -13.39 12.64 1.32
N PHE A 475 -12.46 11.78 0.89
CA PHE A 475 -12.17 11.47 -0.51
C PHE A 475 -13.40 11.29 -1.41
N PRO A 476 -14.44 10.52 -1.03
CA PRO A 476 -15.63 10.34 -1.85
C PRO A 476 -16.31 11.67 -2.29
N ASN A 477 -16.19 12.74 -1.51
CA ASN A 477 -16.79 14.04 -1.80
C ASN A 477 -16.03 14.82 -2.90
N TYR A 478 -14.79 14.44 -3.17
CA TYR A 478 -13.89 15.15 -4.09
C TYR A 478 -13.70 14.42 -5.42
N VAL A 479 -14.33 13.25 -5.56
CA VAL A 479 -14.25 12.48 -6.80
C VAL A 479 -15.25 13.01 -7.83
N PHE A 480 -14.82 13.10 -9.09
CA PHE A 480 -15.66 13.54 -10.20
C PHE A 480 -16.81 12.55 -10.45
N THR A 481 -17.94 13.06 -10.97
CA THR A 481 -19.16 12.30 -11.31
C THR A 481 -18.89 11.07 -12.18
N ASP A 482 -17.79 11.08 -12.92
CA ASP A 482 -17.42 10.03 -13.86
C ASP A 482 -16.82 8.79 -13.19
N VAL A 483 -16.54 8.84 -11.88
CA VAL A 483 -16.02 7.68 -11.16
C VAL A 483 -17.17 6.79 -10.72
N ASN A 484 -17.13 5.56 -11.20
CA ASN A 484 -18.10 4.51 -10.91
C ASN A 484 -18.33 4.40 -9.38
N LYS A 485 -19.57 4.66 -8.91
CA LYS A 485 -19.98 4.51 -7.50
C LYS A 485 -19.64 3.11 -6.95
N ASN A 486 -19.64 2.09 -7.80
CA ASN A 486 -19.24 0.73 -7.41
C ASN A 486 -17.75 0.64 -7.09
N TRP A 487 -16.89 1.42 -7.73
CA TRP A 487 -15.47 1.48 -7.39
C TRP A 487 -15.27 2.11 -6.00
N LEU A 488 -15.96 3.21 -5.71
CA LEU A 488 -15.95 3.83 -4.38
C LEU A 488 -16.41 2.84 -3.31
N LYS A 489 -17.53 2.15 -3.55
CA LYS A 489 -18.07 1.11 -2.64
C LYS A 489 -17.12 -0.07 -2.47
N ARG A 490 -16.43 -0.50 -3.54
CA ARG A 490 -15.49 -1.65 -3.50
C ARG A 490 -14.21 -1.36 -2.73
N ASN A 491 -13.72 -0.13 -2.76
CA ASN A 491 -12.44 0.23 -2.15
C ASN A 491 -12.57 0.78 -0.71
N LYS A 492 -13.79 0.85 -0.14
CA LYS A 492 -14.12 1.06 1.29
C LYS A 492 -13.14 1.90 2.12
N GLY A 493 -12.68 3.05 1.62
CA GLY A 493 -11.83 3.96 2.40
C GLY A 493 -10.33 3.63 2.42
N VAL A 494 -9.84 2.72 1.57
CA VAL A 494 -8.40 2.49 1.37
C VAL A 494 -7.84 3.48 0.34
N PHE A 495 -8.16 4.76 0.50
CA PHE A 495 -7.75 5.81 -0.43
C PHE A 495 -6.62 6.64 0.17
N GLN A 496 -5.44 6.60 -0.43
CA GLN A 496 -4.36 7.54 -0.13
C GLN A 496 -4.01 8.26 -1.42
N ALA A 497 -3.46 9.48 -1.35
CA ALA A 497 -3.06 10.16 -2.58
C ALA A 497 -1.99 9.36 -3.33
N HIS A 498 -1.24 8.48 -2.67
CA HIS A 498 -0.06 7.83 -3.22
C HIS A 498 0.99 8.83 -3.76
N ASN A 499 1.08 10.02 -3.15
CA ASN A 499 2.11 11.03 -3.34
C ASN A 499 2.14 11.95 -2.09
N ILE A 500 3.26 11.95 -1.34
CA ILE A 500 3.30 12.55 0.00
C ILE A 500 3.09 14.07 -0.05
N TYR A 501 3.55 14.71 -1.13
CA TYR A 501 3.42 16.14 -1.34
C TYR A 501 1.97 16.53 -1.61
N LEU A 502 1.27 15.74 -2.42
CA LEU A 502 -0.17 15.92 -2.64
C LEU A 502 -0.97 15.64 -1.38
N SER A 503 -0.55 14.68 -0.56
CA SER A 503 -1.17 14.44 0.74
C SER A 503 -0.97 15.62 1.69
N TRP A 504 0.26 16.14 1.81
CA TRP A 504 0.51 17.35 2.60
C TRP A 504 -0.31 18.54 2.12
N PHE A 505 -0.38 18.76 0.81
CA PHE A 505 -1.21 19.83 0.25
C PHE A 505 -2.71 19.63 0.53
N SER A 506 -3.22 18.42 0.36
CA SER A 506 -4.63 18.12 0.61
C SER A 506 -5.02 18.19 2.08
N GLU A 507 -4.12 17.77 2.98
CA GLU A 507 -4.40 17.64 4.41
C GLU A 507 -4.05 18.88 5.22
N PHE A 508 -3.03 19.64 4.82
CA PHE A 508 -2.59 20.85 5.53
C PHE A 508 -2.76 22.15 4.73
N GLY A 509 -3.25 22.08 3.49
CA GLY A 509 -3.37 23.24 2.60
C GLY A 509 -2.02 23.77 2.14
N ILE A 510 -2.02 24.94 1.49
CA ILE A 510 -0.81 25.61 1.00
C ILE A 510 0.09 26.07 2.16
N LEU A 511 -0.49 26.54 3.27
CA LEU A 511 0.29 27.02 4.41
C LEU A 511 1.11 25.88 5.00
N GLY A 512 0.45 24.76 5.31
CA GLY A 512 1.17 23.61 5.85
C GLY A 512 2.10 22.95 4.86
N PHE A 513 1.72 22.88 3.58
CA PHE A 513 2.61 22.39 2.53
C PHE A 513 3.90 23.21 2.45
N VAL A 514 3.81 24.54 2.43
CA VAL A 514 4.99 25.43 2.36
C VAL A 514 5.84 25.28 3.62
N VAL A 515 5.24 25.25 4.81
CA VAL A 515 5.98 25.12 6.07
C VAL A 515 6.72 23.78 6.16
N ILE A 516 6.04 22.67 5.87
CA ILE A 516 6.64 21.32 5.90
C ILE A 516 7.72 21.20 4.83
N LEU A 517 7.46 21.68 3.61
CA LEU A 517 8.46 21.67 2.53
C LEU A 517 9.68 22.53 2.89
N SER A 518 9.48 23.71 3.49
CA SER A 518 10.58 24.56 3.95
C SER A 518 11.41 23.88 5.03
N PHE A 519 10.77 23.17 5.98
CA PHE A 519 11.46 22.39 7.01
C PHE A 519 12.31 21.28 6.40
N VAL A 520 11.74 20.54 5.45
CA VAL A 520 12.44 19.50 4.70
C VAL A 520 13.64 20.07 3.94
N LEU A 521 13.43 21.13 3.14
CA LEU A 521 14.49 21.79 2.38
C LEU A 521 15.59 22.34 3.28
N TYR A 522 15.23 22.86 4.45
CA TYR A 522 16.20 23.32 5.45
C TYR A 522 17.08 22.18 5.98
N ILE A 523 16.50 21.00 6.27
CA ILE A 523 17.28 19.83 6.68
C ILE A 523 18.22 19.39 5.55
N ILE A 524 17.74 19.34 4.30
CA ILE A 524 18.61 19.04 3.15
C ILE A 524 19.73 20.06 3.07
N TYR A 525 19.41 21.36 3.08
CA TYR A 525 20.40 22.42 2.99
C TYR A 525 21.46 22.28 4.07
N LYS A 526 21.07 22.14 5.34
CA LYS A 526 22.02 22.00 6.44
C LYS A 526 22.85 20.74 6.32
N THR A 527 22.22 19.60 6.08
CA THR A 527 22.97 18.34 5.94
C THR A 527 23.88 18.34 4.72
N SER A 528 23.46 18.87 3.57
CA SER A 528 24.27 18.95 2.35
C SER A 528 25.37 20.01 2.41
N LEU A 529 25.17 21.12 3.12
CA LEU A 529 26.22 22.11 3.37
C LEU A 529 27.29 21.54 4.30
N LEU A 530 26.84 20.82 5.33
CA LEU A 530 27.69 20.30 6.39
C LEU A 530 28.28 18.91 6.07
N THR A 531 27.85 18.25 4.98
CA THR A 531 28.38 16.93 4.58
C THR A 531 28.85 16.92 3.15
N SER A 532 29.71 15.95 2.84
CA SER A 532 30.05 15.64 1.45
C SER A 532 28.79 15.26 0.65
N LEU A 533 28.83 15.43 -0.67
CA LEU A 533 27.79 15.00 -1.62
C LEU A 533 27.37 13.52 -1.43
N LYS A 534 28.13 12.71 -0.69
CA LYS A 534 27.86 11.30 -0.38
C LYS A 534 26.54 11.05 0.39
N ILE A 535 25.88 12.07 0.97
CA ILE A 535 24.54 11.92 1.55
C ILE A 535 23.41 11.99 0.50
N VAL A 536 23.68 12.49 -0.71
CA VAL A 536 22.68 12.63 -1.78
C VAL A 536 21.92 11.34 -2.10
N PRO A 537 22.54 10.13 -2.14
CA PRO A 537 21.79 8.90 -2.31
C PRO A 537 20.71 8.71 -1.26
N MET A 538 20.98 9.08 0.00
CA MET A 538 19.98 9.00 1.07
C MET A 538 18.84 9.97 0.80
N TRP A 539 19.12 11.20 0.39
CA TRP A 539 18.07 12.16 0.01
C TRP A 539 17.24 11.71 -1.19
N ILE A 540 17.85 11.05 -2.18
CA ILE A 540 17.11 10.43 -3.28
C ILE A 540 16.16 9.35 -2.75
N VAL A 541 16.62 8.52 -1.81
CA VAL A 541 15.75 7.53 -1.16
C VAL A 541 14.62 8.22 -0.41
N ILE A 542 14.92 9.32 0.27
CA ILE A 542 13.96 10.03 1.11
C ILE A 542 12.88 10.76 0.27
N PHE A 543 13.26 11.42 -0.82
CA PHE A 543 12.32 12.20 -1.61
C PHE A 543 11.70 11.41 -2.75
N GLY A 544 12.48 10.54 -3.39
CA GLY A 544 12.01 9.71 -4.48
C GLY A 544 10.90 8.76 -4.03
N SER A 545 10.97 8.25 -2.80
CA SER A 545 9.89 7.45 -2.21
C SER A 545 8.60 8.26 -2.03
N GLY A 546 8.71 9.48 -1.49
CA GLY A 546 7.57 10.36 -1.23
C GLY A 546 6.88 10.85 -2.50
N VAL A 547 7.62 11.07 -3.60
CA VAL A 547 7.03 11.45 -4.89
C VAL A 547 6.17 10.31 -5.44
N LEU A 548 6.67 9.08 -5.33
CA LEU A 548 6.09 7.94 -6.04
C LEU A 548 5.01 7.20 -5.22
N ASP A 549 5.00 7.35 -3.90
CA ASP A 549 3.96 6.80 -3.04
C ASP A 549 3.78 7.64 -1.76
N ASP A 550 2.53 7.72 -1.30
CA ASP A 550 2.12 8.26 -0.01
C ASP A 550 1.50 7.11 0.73
N HIS A 551 2.30 6.44 1.51
CA HIS A 551 1.73 5.70 2.61
C HIS A 551 1.65 6.67 3.76
N SER A 552 0.41 7.04 4.08
CA SER A 552 0.02 7.96 5.16
C SER A 552 0.55 7.57 6.56
N HIS A 553 1.29 6.46 6.67
CA HIS A 553 2.25 6.18 7.76
C HIS A 553 3.56 6.98 7.62
N GLY A 554 3.53 8.12 6.90
CA GLY A 554 4.70 8.95 6.58
C GLY A 554 5.57 9.34 7.77
N TYR A 555 5.09 9.20 9.01
CA TYR A 555 5.92 9.36 10.20
C TYR A 555 6.99 8.27 10.38
N LEU A 556 6.71 6.99 10.10
CA LEU A 556 7.70 5.90 10.11
C LEU A 556 8.87 6.27 9.21
N PHE A 557 8.49 6.69 8.01
CA PHE A 557 9.42 7.11 6.99
C PHE A 557 10.22 8.34 7.42
N VAL A 558 9.57 9.38 7.92
CA VAL A 558 10.23 10.61 8.42
C VAL A 558 11.17 10.30 9.58
N ILE A 559 10.76 9.48 10.55
CA ILE A 559 11.61 9.08 11.69
C ILE A 559 12.87 8.39 11.20
N LEU A 560 12.73 7.33 10.42
CA LEU A 560 13.88 6.58 9.92
C LEU A 560 14.78 7.49 9.08
N SER A 561 14.18 8.33 8.23
CA SER A 561 14.92 9.29 7.40
C SER A 561 15.75 10.26 8.24
N ILE A 562 15.16 10.86 9.28
CA ILE A 562 15.86 11.77 10.21
C ILE A 562 16.97 11.03 10.95
N MET A 563 16.67 9.85 11.50
CA MET A 563 17.63 9.04 12.24
C MET A 563 18.84 8.68 11.37
N PHE A 564 18.62 8.05 10.22
CA PHE A 564 19.69 7.59 9.34
C PHE A 564 20.48 8.77 8.77
N SER A 565 19.81 9.87 8.40
CA SER A 565 20.49 11.08 7.93
C SER A 565 21.38 11.67 9.02
N TYR A 566 20.91 11.71 10.27
CA TYR A 566 21.69 12.21 11.40
C TYR A 566 22.89 11.32 11.75
N ILE A 567 22.73 9.99 11.69
CA ILE A 567 23.85 9.06 11.91
C ILE A 567 24.92 9.23 10.84
N ILE A 568 24.53 9.34 9.56
CA ILE A 568 25.46 9.56 8.45
C ILE A 568 26.14 10.92 8.58
N PHE A 569 25.36 11.95 8.92
CA PHE A 569 25.84 13.31 9.17
C PHE A 569 26.99 13.34 10.19
N GLU A 570 26.76 12.75 11.36
CA GLU A 570 27.74 12.72 12.44
C GLU A 570 29.01 11.94 12.07
N GLN A 571 28.88 10.81 11.35
CA GLN A 571 30.03 10.05 10.86
C GLN A 571 30.94 10.89 9.95
N TYR A 572 30.37 11.77 9.12
CA TYR A 572 31.15 12.65 8.24
C TYR A 572 31.82 13.80 9.00
N ASN A 573 31.12 14.42 9.95
CA ASN A 573 31.68 15.52 10.75
C ASN A 573 32.88 15.05 11.59
N ASN A 574 32.77 13.92 12.27
CA ASN A 574 33.87 13.41 13.10
C ASN A 574 35.11 13.11 12.24
N LYS A 575 34.93 12.72 10.97
CA LYS A 575 36.05 12.49 10.04
C LYS A 575 36.76 13.80 9.66
N GLN A 576 36.02 14.89 9.42
CA GLN A 576 36.61 16.19 9.07
C GLN A 576 37.38 16.80 10.24
N ASN A 577 36.92 16.57 11.47
CA ASN A 577 37.57 17.11 12.66
C ASN A 577 38.83 16.33 13.09
N GLY A 578 39.27 15.33 12.33
CA GLY A 578 40.46 14.54 12.67
C GLY A 578 40.30 13.65 13.91
N GLU A 579 39.08 13.49 14.44
CA GLU A 579 38.83 12.64 15.62
C GLU A 579 38.98 11.14 15.33
N TRP A 580 39.03 10.77 14.04
CA TRP A 580 39.45 9.44 13.62
C TRP A 580 40.96 9.42 13.45
N VAL A 581 41.69 9.47 14.57
CA VAL A 581 43.07 8.99 14.59
C VAL A 581 42.97 7.48 14.43
N ASP A 582 43.39 6.95 13.29
CA ASP A 582 43.35 5.52 12.99
C ASP A 582 43.96 4.74 14.17
N ASP A 583 43.14 4.00 14.91
CA ASP A 583 43.61 3.12 16.00
C ASP A 583 44.68 2.11 15.50
N GLU A 584 44.78 1.91 14.17
CA GLU A 584 45.86 1.15 13.54
C GLU A 584 47.25 1.70 13.88
N SER A 585 47.43 3.03 14.01
CA SER A 585 48.73 3.62 14.37
C SER A 585 49.11 3.43 15.85
N LYS A 586 48.16 3.07 16.71
CA LYS A 586 48.45 2.70 18.11
C LYS A 586 48.79 1.22 18.27
N SER A 587 48.34 0.38 17.34
CA SER A 587 48.62 -1.06 17.39
C SER A 587 50.04 -1.43 16.93
N SER A 588 50.70 -0.57 16.15
CA SER A 588 52.05 -0.83 15.62
C SER A 588 53.21 -0.50 16.60
N ASN A 589 52.92 0.07 17.78
CA ASN A 589 53.94 0.42 18.79
C ASN A 589 53.89 -0.47 20.05
N CYS A 590 53.19 -1.61 19.99
CA CYS A 590 53.15 -2.59 21.09
C CYS A 590 53.76 -3.95 20.70
N THR A 591 54.78 -3.95 19.85
CA THR A 591 55.65 -5.12 19.60
C THR A 591 56.98 -4.98 20.29
#